data_AF-A0A1S1H901-F1
#
_entry.id   AF-A0A1S1H901-F1
#
_cell.length_a   1.000
_cell.length_b   1.000
_cell.length_c   1.000
_cell.angle_alpha   90.00
_cell.angle_beta   90.00
_cell.angle_gamma   90.00
#
_symmetry.space_group_name_H-M   'P 1'
#
loop_
_entity.id
_entity.type
_entity.pdbx_description
1 polymer ?
#
loop_
_entity_poly.entity_id
_entity_poly.type
_entity_poly.pdbx_seq_one_letter_code
_entity_poly.pdbx_strand_id
1 'polypeptide(L)' 'MFDTITYAFTKDLPGGPIYRPADPMPHEINSDESDDDTNELSRGRLIGGVISLVLLVATGAYLYLTL' A
#
# COMPACT_ATOMS: atom_id res chain seq x y z
N MET A 1 14.43 2.50 -8.86
CA MET A 1 14.92 1.11 -8.71
C MET A 1 15.36 0.59 -10.09
N PHE A 2 16.35 -0.30 -10.18
CA PHE A 2 16.81 -0.88 -11.46
C PHE A 2 16.19 -2.26 -11.69
N ASP A 3 15.85 -2.58 -12.94
CA ASP A 3 15.29 -3.88 -13.30
C ASP A 3 16.37 -4.98 -13.23
N THR A 4 16.34 -5.75 -12.15
CA THR A 4 17.25 -6.88 -11.92
C THR A 4 16.95 -8.06 -12.85
N ILE A 5 15.75 -8.14 -13.42
CA ILE A 5 15.36 -9.18 -14.36
C ILE A 5 16.07 -8.95 -15.69
N THR A 6 15.93 -7.75 -16.26
CA THR A 6 16.66 -7.39 -17.49
C THR A 6 18.17 -7.51 -17.29
N TYR A 7 18.71 -7.10 -16.14
CA TYR A 7 20.13 -7.30 -15.81
C TYR A 7 20.52 -8.78 -15.82
N ALA A 8 19.74 -9.66 -15.18
CA ALA A 8 20.03 -11.09 -15.09
C ALA A 8 20.02 -11.78 -16.46
N PHE A 9 19.16 -11.34 -17.39
CA PHE A 9 19.09 -11.90 -18.74
C PHE A 9 20.16 -11.37 -19.69
N THR A 10 20.74 -10.20 -19.40
CA THR A 10 21.66 -9.52 -20.33
C THR A 10 23.11 -9.47 -19.86
N LYS A 11 23.40 -9.83 -18.61
CA LYS A 11 24.76 -9.82 -18.06
C LYS A 11 25.77 -10.63 -18.87
N ASP A 12 25.34 -11.71 -19.52
CA ASP A 12 26.20 -12.63 -20.28
C ASP A 12 26.19 -12.31 -21.79
N LEU A 13 25.48 -11.27 -22.23
CA LEU A 13 25.50 -10.83 -23.62
C LEU A 13 26.83 -10.13 -23.93
N PRO A 14 27.37 -10.28 -25.16
CA PRO A 14 28.63 -9.65 -25.55
C PRO A 14 28.60 -8.11 -25.54
N GLY A 15 27.42 -7.50 -25.47
CA GLY A 15 27.21 -6.07 -25.29
C GLY A 15 27.17 -5.59 -23.84
N GLY A 16 27.32 -6.50 -22.87
CA GLY A 16 27.21 -6.23 -21.44
C GLY A 16 25.77 -6.13 -20.92
N PRO A 17 25.61 -5.96 -19.60
CA PRO A 17 24.30 -5.86 -18.98
C PRO A 17 23.55 -4.60 -19.42
N ILE A 18 22.31 -4.78 -19.84
CA ILE A 18 21.40 -3.68 -20.17
C ILE A 18 20.78 -3.18 -18.86
N TYR A 19 21.12 -1.95 -18.49
CA TYR A 19 20.51 -1.27 -17.36
C TYR A 19 19.26 -0.54 -17.80
N ARG A 20 18.10 -1.05 -17.37
CA ARG A 20 16.81 -0.40 -17.58
C ARG A 20 16.24 0.07 -16.24
N PRO A 21 15.69 1.30 -16.16
CA PRO A 21 14.83 1.67 -15.04
C PRO A 21 13.72 0.63 -14.89
N ALA A 22 13.43 0.21 -13.66
CA ALA A 22 12.32 -0.69 -13.43
C ALA A 22 11.01 0.01 -13.78
N ASP A 23 10.20 -0.62 -14.65
CA ASP A 23 8.82 -0.21 -14.85
C ASP A 23 8.08 -0.43 -13.52
N PRO A 24 7.23 0.52 -13.08
CA PRO A 24 6.55 0.42 -11.78
C PRO A 24 5.72 -0.85 -11.74
N MET A 25 5.96 -1.69 -10.74
CA MET A 25 5.25 -2.96 -10.64
C MET A 25 3.78 -2.68 -10.27
N PRO A 26 2.80 -3.48 -10.75
CA PRO A 26 1.37 -3.21 -10.53
C PRO A 26 0.96 -3.07 -9.05
N HIS A 27 1.72 -3.66 -8.13
CA HIS A 27 1.49 -3.52 -6.69
C HIS A 27 2.08 -2.23 -6.10
N GLU A 28 3.10 -1.64 -6.72
CA GLU A 28 3.67 -0.34 -6.33
C GLU A 28 2.73 0.81 -6.74
N ILE A 29 1.96 0.64 -7.81
CA ILE A 29 0.98 1.63 -8.30
C ILE A 29 -0.13 1.90 -7.27
N ASN A 30 -0.47 0.90 -6.46
CA ASN A 30 -1.47 1.02 -5.40
C ASN A 30 -0.84 1.15 -4.01
N SER A 31 0.50 1.19 -3.91
CA SER A 31 1.20 1.33 -2.62
C SER A 31 1.32 2.77 -2.16
N ASP A 32 0.70 3.72 -2.87
CA ASP A 32 0.56 5.13 -2.49
C ASP A 32 -0.49 5.35 -1.36
N GLU A 33 -0.73 4.33 -0.53
CA GLU A 33 -1.75 4.34 0.53
C GLU A 33 -1.19 4.65 1.94
N SER A 34 0.03 5.20 2.05
CA SER A 34 0.59 5.45 3.39
C SER A 34 1.42 6.72 3.60
N ASP A 35 1.40 7.72 2.70
CA ASP A 35 2.08 9.00 2.99
C ASP A 35 1.42 10.27 2.42
N ASP A 36 0.20 10.21 1.88
CA ASP A 36 -0.54 11.44 1.53
C ASP A 36 -1.66 11.74 2.55
N ASP A 37 -1.22 12.24 3.70
CA ASP A 37 -2.02 12.86 4.75
C ASP A 37 -2.73 14.16 4.30
N THR A 38 -2.80 14.46 2.99
CA THR A 38 -3.48 15.65 2.47
C THR A 38 -4.52 15.43 1.38
N ASN A 39 -4.71 14.19 0.89
CA ASN A 39 -5.74 13.94 -0.12
C ASN A 39 -7.12 13.71 0.52
N GLU A 40 -8.07 14.53 0.06
CA GLU A 40 -9.49 14.57 0.42
C GLU A 40 -10.01 13.22 0.92
N LEU A 41 -10.54 13.21 2.15
CA LEU A 41 -11.19 12.05 2.77
C LEU A 41 -12.24 11.47 1.82
N SER A 42 -11.84 10.46 1.05
CA SER A 42 -12.74 9.67 0.22
C SER A 42 -13.91 9.22 1.10
N ARG A 43 -15.14 9.42 0.63
CA ARG A 43 -16.36 9.10 1.39
C ARG A 43 -16.33 7.69 1.98
N GLY A 44 -15.68 6.75 1.31
CA GLY A 44 -15.46 5.39 1.79
C GLY A 44 -14.62 5.30 3.06
N ARG A 45 -13.53 6.07 3.18
CA ARG A 45 -12.67 6.10 4.37
C ARG A 45 -13.38 6.70 5.57
N LEU A 46 -14.20 7.73 5.36
CA LEU A 46 -15.02 8.35 6.40
C LEU A 46 -16.06 7.36 6.95
N ILE A 47 -16.78 6.67 6.06
CA ILE A 47 -17.78 5.66 6.45
C ILE A 47 -17.12 4.50 7.21
N GLY A 48 -15.98 3.99 6.71
CA GLY A 48 -15.22 2.93 7.37
C GLY A 48 -14.75 3.33 8.77
N GLY A 49 -14.26 4.56 8.94
CA GLY A 49 -13.84 5.10 10.23
C GLY A 49 -14.98 5.30 11.23
N VAL A 50 -16.17 5.71 10.77
CA VAL A 50 -17.34 5.84 11.65
C VAL A 50 -17.82 4.46 12.12
N ILE A 51 -17.87 3.46 11.23
CA ILE A 51 -18.28 2.10 11.59
C ILE A 51 -17.31 1.50 12.61
N SER A 52 -16.00 1.65 12.42
CA SER A 52 -15.00 1.12 13.34
C SER A 52 -15.08 1.79 14.71
N LEU A 53 -15.31 3.11 14.77
CA LEU A 53 -15.47 3.84 16.02
C LEU A 53 -16.73 3.39 16.78
N VAL A 54 -17.86 3.22 16.09
CA VAL A 54 -19.10 2.72 16.70
C VAL A 54 -18.91 1.32 17.26
N LEU A 55 -18.25 0.42 16.53
CA LEU A 55 -17.97 -0.94 17.02
C LEU A 55 -17.05 -0.93 18.24
N LEU A 56 -16.04 -0.06 18.26
CA LEU A 56 -15.13 0.07 19.39
C LEU A 56 -15.87 0.56 20.65
N VAL A 57 -16.73 1.57 20.52
CA VAL A 57 -17.51 2.08 21.66
C VAL A 57 -18.53 1.04 22.14
N ALA A 58 -19.22 0.35 21.22
CA ALA A 58 -20.19 -0.68 21.56
C ALA A 58 -19.55 -1.86 22.29
N THR A 59 -18.40 -2.33 21.80
CA THR A 59 -17.65 -3.41 22.46
C THR A 59 -17.10 -2.99 23.81
N GLY A 60 -16.56 -1.77 23.95
CA GLY A 60 -16.11 -1.23 25.23
C GLY A 60 -17.25 -1.09 26.25
N ALA A 61 -18.41 -0.58 25.83
CA ALA A 61 -19.59 -0.45 26.70
C ALA A 61 -20.13 -1.81 27.12
N TYR A 62 -20.18 -2.78 26.20
CA TYR A 62 -20.56 -4.15 26.53
C TYR A 62 -19.64 -4.74 27.59
N LEU A 63 -18.32 -4.66 27.38
CA LEU A 63 -17.34 -5.17 28.34
C LEU A 63 -17.49 -4.49 29.71
N TYR A 64 -17.68 -3.17 29.74
CA TYR A 64 -17.87 -2.42 30.99
C TYR A 64 -19.14 -2.82 31.75
N LEU A 65 -20.23 -3.14 31.04
CA LEU A 65 -21.48 -3.58 31.68
C LEU A 65 -21.44 -5.03 32.13
N THR A 66 -20.64 -5.87 31.46
CA THR A 66 -20.55 -7.30 31.76
C THR A 66 -19.52 -7.66 32.83
N LEU A 67 -18.62 -6.74 33.18
CA LEU A 67 -17.50 -6.96 34.10
C LEU A 67 -17.71 -6.20 35.42
#